data_AF-A0ABD2SCD4-F1
#
_entry.id   AF-A0ABD2SCD4-F1
#
_cell.length_a   1.000
_cell.length_b   1.000
_cell.length_c   1.000
_cell.angle_alpha   90.00
_cell.angle_beta   90.00
_cell.angle_gamma   90.00
#
_symmetry.space_group_name_H-M   'P 1'
#
loop_
_entity.id
_entity.type
_entity.pdbx_description
1 polymer ?
#
loop_
_entity_poly.entity_id
_entity_poly.type
_entity_poly.pdbx_seq_one_letter_code
_entity_poly.pdbx_strand_id
1 'polypeptide(L)'
;MSLDPDSPSTTNRDWIFPSQSFNLPRTPARRFSSSYPRTTSFQNSLSHPPSNSTPPAVPRTLRRRISHLHRIVERESSVDAVTDGKSNDFAVQSEDSPSSGNETTSVYKKFTSFFRRFTVSRQAACIIAILVMCFACLVHKNFSLHNQVNDLQDELSKLNIRLRRCNISDSIDIIDPISEHNVSGASLKNTALILSFMMLSLPLAFIKYMGYVSYIRRPSDSNTEELSLNKQLAYRVDVFLSFHPYAKPLTLLVATLLLICLGGLALFGVTDDSIADCLWLSWTYVADSGNHTNSEGIGPRLVSVSVSFGGMLIFAMMLGLVSDAISEKFDSLRKGRSEVVEQNHTLILGWSDKLGSLLNQLAIANESLGGGTVVVMAERDKEEMELDIAKMEFDFRGTSVICRSGSPLILADLKKVSVSKARAIVVLAEDGNADQSDARALRTVLSLTGVKEGLRGHLVVELGDLDNEVLVKLVGGDLVETVVAHDVIGRLMIQCARQPGLAQIWEDILGFENCEFYIKKWPQLHGMQFEEVLISFPDAIPCGIKVASSGGKIILNPDDSYVLQEGDEVLVIAEDDDSYAPAALPMVQRGNLPKNLIIPKTTERILFCGWRRDMEDMILVIL
;
A
#
# COMPACT_ATOMS: atom_id res chain seq x y z
N MET A 1 47.84 -7.71 41.20
CA MET A 1 47.54 -8.72 42.24
C MET A 1 47.29 -7.97 43.52
N SER A 2 46.02 -7.75 43.83
CA SER A 2 45.50 -6.84 44.84
C SER A 2 44.83 -7.63 45.96
N LEU A 3 45.06 -7.15 47.18
CA LEU A 3 44.69 -7.75 48.46
C LEU A 3 43.25 -7.42 48.87
N ASP A 4 42.64 -8.44 49.46
CA ASP A 4 41.78 -8.47 50.66
C ASP A 4 40.28 -8.08 50.64
N PRO A 5 39.50 -8.75 51.53
CA PRO A 5 38.05 -8.88 51.49
C PRO A 5 37.34 -7.94 52.48
N ASP A 6 36.03 -7.74 52.34
CA ASP A 6 35.15 -7.49 53.49
C ASP A 6 33.66 -7.55 53.11
N SER A 7 32.88 -8.16 53.99
CA SER A 7 31.43 -7.97 54.11
C SER A 7 31.17 -6.88 55.16
N PRO A 8 30.04 -6.13 55.10
CA PRO A 8 29.09 -6.29 56.21
C PRO A 8 27.60 -5.93 55.95
N SER A 9 26.76 -6.51 56.83
CA SER A 9 25.59 -5.94 57.52
C SER A 9 24.29 -5.53 56.81
N THR A 10 23.23 -6.04 57.43
CA THR A 10 21.80 -5.73 57.38
C THR A 10 21.46 -4.26 57.65
N THR A 11 20.37 -3.74 57.04
CA THR A 11 19.34 -2.89 57.70
C THR A 11 18.16 -2.53 56.77
N ASN A 12 16.95 -2.80 57.28
CA ASN A 12 15.66 -2.25 56.84
C ASN A 12 15.68 -0.73 56.73
N ARG A 13 15.03 -0.16 55.70
CA ARG A 13 14.40 1.18 55.79
C ARG A 13 13.17 1.31 54.88
N ASP A 14 12.00 1.23 55.51
CA ASP A 14 10.75 1.83 55.09
C ASP A 14 10.88 3.35 54.96
N TRP A 15 10.27 3.92 53.92
CA TRP A 15 10.05 5.37 53.80
C TRP A 15 8.57 5.70 53.98
N ILE A 16 8.22 6.07 55.21
CA ILE A 16 6.98 6.75 55.58
C ILE A 16 7.25 8.25 55.56
N PHE A 17 6.45 9.04 54.84
CA PHE A 17 6.43 10.50 54.97
C PHE A 17 5.14 10.96 55.68
N PRO A 18 5.22 11.96 56.59
CA PRO A 18 4.20 12.22 57.61
C PRO A 18 3.17 13.28 57.22
N SER A 19 1.97 13.16 57.79
CA SER A 19 0.93 14.18 57.78
C SER A 19 1.27 15.34 58.72
N GLN A 20 1.12 16.59 58.24
CA GLN A 20 1.10 17.77 59.09
C GLN A 20 -0.29 18.41 59.11
N SER A 21 -0.76 18.63 60.32
CA SER A 21 -1.96 19.34 60.71
C SER A 21 -1.67 20.83 60.89
N PHE A 22 -2.51 21.70 60.32
CA PHE A 22 -2.59 23.11 60.71
C PHE A 22 -4.04 23.48 61.05
N ASN A 23 -4.19 24.07 62.23
CA ASN A 23 -5.45 24.43 62.88
C ASN A 23 -5.79 25.92 62.70
N LEU A 24 -7.07 26.16 62.39
CA LEU A 24 -7.96 27.29 62.77
C LEU A 24 -7.78 28.69 62.12
N PRO A 25 -8.86 29.54 62.05
CA PRO A 25 -10.01 29.60 62.97
C PRO A 25 -11.45 29.64 62.40
N ARG A 26 -12.39 29.23 63.27
CA ARG A 26 -13.86 29.34 63.17
C ARG A 26 -14.37 30.77 63.42
N THR A 27 -15.48 31.14 62.78
CA THR A 27 -16.63 31.92 63.32
C THR A 27 -17.81 31.93 62.31
N PRO A 28 -19.08 32.26 62.69
CA PRO A 28 -20.20 31.33 62.51
C PRO A 28 -21.37 31.77 61.59
N ALA A 29 -22.17 30.76 61.21
CA ALA A 29 -23.63 30.70 61.01
C ALA A 29 -24.38 31.77 60.18
N ARG A 30 -25.12 31.31 59.15
CA ARG A 30 -26.53 31.67 58.93
C ARG A 30 -27.30 30.58 58.16
N ARG A 31 -28.45 30.19 58.74
CA ARG A 31 -29.48 29.25 58.23
C ARG A 31 -30.36 29.92 57.17
N PHE A 32 -31.05 29.06 56.40
CA PHE A 32 -32.46 29.07 55.92
C PHE A 32 -32.45 28.43 54.51
N SER A 33 -33.38 27.60 54.02
CA SER A 33 -34.38 26.64 54.51
C SER A 33 -35.28 26.32 53.29
N SER A 34 -35.55 25.03 53.03
CA SER A 34 -36.67 24.46 52.24
C SER A 34 -36.82 24.89 50.75
N SER A 35 -37.45 24.12 49.84
CA SER A 35 -38.37 22.98 49.93
C SER A 35 -38.40 22.24 48.59
N TYR A 36 -38.64 20.93 48.60
CA TYR A 36 -39.11 20.14 47.46
C TYR A 36 -40.45 20.66 46.91
N PRO A 37 -40.85 20.26 45.69
CA PRO A 37 -41.89 19.22 45.65
C PRO A 37 -41.63 18.09 44.63
N ARG A 38 -42.29 16.97 44.92
CA ARG A 38 -42.36 15.70 44.19
C ARG A 38 -43.64 15.62 43.37
N THR A 39 -43.59 14.79 42.31
CA THR A 39 -44.67 13.96 41.71
C THR A 39 -45.80 14.68 40.97
N THR A 40 -46.25 14.27 39.78
CA THR A 40 -46.82 12.96 39.42
C THR A 40 -46.96 12.78 37.89
N SER A 41 -46.95 11.51 37.48
CA SER A 41 -47.33 10.91 36.19
C SER A 41 -48.81 11.11 35.81
N PHE A 42 -49.14 11.15 34.51
CA PHE A 42 -50.40 10.58 33.96
C PHE A 42 -50.32 10.33 32.44
N GLN A 43 -50.88 9.19 32.00
CA GLN A 43 -51.04 8.70 30.63
C GLN A 43 -52.40 9.09 29.99
N ASN A 44 -52.41 9.09 28.65
CA ASN A 44 -53.50 8.80 27.67
C ASN A 44 -54.83 9.58 27.68
N SER A 45 -55.18 10.23 26.54
CA SER A 45 -56.19 9.77 25.54
C SER A 45 -56.78 10.89 24.63
N LEU A 46 -57.00 10.48 23.37
CA LEU A 46 -57.74 11.01 22.18
C LEU A 46 -58.63 12.28 22.21
N SER A 47 -58.55 13.12 21.15
CA SER A 47 -59.58 13.37 20.08
C SER A 47 -59.42 14.71 19.30
N HIS A 48 -59.90 14.75 18.03
CA HIS A 48 -59.65 15.72 16.92
C HIS A 48 -60.47 17.07 16.93
N PRO A 49 -60.63 17.84 15.80
CA PRO A 49 -59.94 19.09 15.41
C PRO A 49 -60.92 20.32 15.32
N PRO A 50 -60.55 21.53 14.80
CA PRO A 50 -60.60 21.84 13.36
C PRO A 50 -59.63 22.96 12.85
N SER A 51 -59.90 23.41 11.63
CA SER A 51 -59.13 24.02 10.53
C SER A 51 -58.91 25.56 10.47
N ASN A 52 -57.98 25.94 9.57
CA ASN A 52 -57.90 27.13 8.69
C ASN A 52 -57.54 28.53 9.25
N SER A 53 -56.41 29.10 8.78
CA SER A 53 -56.33 30.27 7.86
C SER A 53 -54.94 30.94 7.86
N THR A 54 -54.43 31.27 6.67
CA THR A 54 -53.32 32.19 6.35
C THR A 54 -53.89 33.48 5.74
N PRO A 55 -53.09 34.50 5.37
CA PRO A 55 -52.02 35.25 6.05
C PRO A 55 -52.41 36.77 6.09
N PRO A 56 -51.54 37.78 6.36
CA PRO A 56 -50.68 38.35 5.30
C PRO A 56 -49.38 39.08 5.76
N ALA A 57 -48.64 39.56 4.75
CA ALA A 57 -47.33 40.22 4.75
C ALA A 57 -47.33 41.74 5.02
N VAL A 58 -46.17 42.32 5.40
CA VAL A 58 -45.84 43.77 5.28
C VAL A 58 -44.30 43.97 5.11
N PRO A 59 -43.81 45.04 4.43
CA PRO A 59 -42.51 45.06 3.72
C PRO A 59 -41.49 46.16 4.16
N ARG A 60 -40.34 46.16 3.47
CA ARG A 60 -39.44 47.29 3.07
C ARG A 60 -38.79 48.20 4.15
N THR A 61 -37.46 48.33 4.10
CA THR A 61 -36.76 49.54 3.55
C THR A 61 -35.21 49.45 3.64
N LEU A 62 -34.56 50.02 2.62
CA LEU A 62 -33.12 50.19 2.42
C LEU A 62 -32.48 51.15 3.43
N ARG A 63 -31.15 51.07 3.67
CA ARG A 63 -30.12 52.07 3.24
C ARG A 63 -28.68 51.78 3.74
N ARG A 64 -27.75 51.58 2.78
CA ARG A 64 -26.30 51.91 2.71
C ARG A 64 -25.48 52.20 4.00
N ARG A 65 -24.33 51.51 4.16
CA ARG A 65 -22.97 52.07 3.95
C ARG A 65 -21.82 51.04 4.14
N ILE A 66 -20.94 50.99 3.11
CA ILE A 66 -19.46 50.85 3.09
C ILE A 66 -18.81 49.62 3.76
N SER A 67 -18.12 48.82 2.95
CA SER A 67 -16.89 48.13 3.39
C SER A 67 -15.91 47.88 2.23
N HIS A 68 -14.67 48.32 2.44
CA HIS A 68 -13.45 47.72 1.89
C HIS A 68 -13.18 46.41 2.65
N LEU A 69 -12.98 45.28 1.95
CA LEU A 69 -11.90 44.29 2.17
C LEU A 69 -12.03 43.10 1.20
N HIS A 70 -10.87 42.64 0.69
CA HIS A 70 -10.66 41.39 -0.08
C HIS A 70 -11.19 40.15 0.65
N ARG A 71 -11.86 39.15 0.04
CA ARG A 71 -11.68 38.31 -1.18
C ARG A 71 -11.11 36.93 -0.83
N ILE A 72 -11.97 35.90 -0.74
CA ILE A 72 -11.65 34.47 -0.89
C ILE A 72 -12.88 33.75 -1.53
N VAL A 73 -12.61 33.01 -2.61
CA VAL A 73 -13.27 31.79 -3.15
C VAL A 73 -14.54 31.86 -4.02
N GLU A 74 -14.35 31.29 -5.22
CA GLU A 74 -15.22 30.50 -6.11
C GLU A 74 -16.46 31.06 -6.83
N ARG A 75 -16.27 31.07 -8.17
CA ARG A 75 -17.06 30.38 -9.22
C ARG A 75 -18.39 30.99 -9.68
N GLU A 76 -18.39 31.19 -11.01
CA GLU A 76 -19.50 31.13 -11.97
C GLU A 76 -20.35 32.37 -12.30
N SER A 77 -20.11 32.84 -13.53
CA SER A 77 -21.08 33.11 -14.60
C SER A 77 -21.62 34.53 -14.82
N SER A 78 -21.85 34.78 -16.12
CA SER A 78 -22.75 35.77 -16.78
C SER A 78 -22.02 36.95 -17.47
N VAL A 79 -21.98 37.01 -18.83
CA VAL A 79 -23.02 37.52 -19.79
C VAL A 79 -22.80 39.04 -20.02
N ASP A 80 -22.60 39.59 -21.22
CA ASP A 80 -23.59 39.82 -22.29
C ASP A 80 -22.95 40.52 -23.52
N ALA A 81 -23.53 40.31 -24.72
CA ALA A 81 -23.78 41.29 -25.81
C ALA A 81 -24.07 40.56 -27.14
N VAL A 82 -25.33 40.40 -27.58
CA VAL A 82 -26.08 41.29 -28.55
C VAL A 82 -25.42 41.23 -29.95
N THR A 83 -26.01 40.80 -31.07
CA THR A 83 -27.35 40.76 -31.70
C THR A 83 -27.20 39.80 -32.92
N ASP A 84 -28.18 39.08 -33.44
CA ASP A 84 -29.30 39.58 -34.24
C ASP A 84 -30.16 38.37 -34.68
N GLY A 85 -31.46 38.58 -34.88
CA GLY A 85 -32.44 37.51 -35.13
C GLY A 85 -32.72 37.21 -36.61
N LYS A 86 -33.28 36.02 -36.89
CA LYS A 86 -34.48 35.85 -37.75
C LYS A 86 -34.95 34.39 -37.89
N SER A 87 -36.25 34.25 -37.59
CA SER A 87 -37.32 33.43 -38.23
C SER A 87 -37.28 31.90 -38.23
N ASN A 88 -38.36 31.37 -37.63
CA ASN A 88 -38.95 30.03 -37.70
C ASN A 88 -39.58 29.70 -39.07
N ASP A 89 -39.74 28.40 -39.35
CA ASP A 89 -40.93 27.70 -39.92
C ASP A 89 -40.66 26.17 -39.81
N PHE A 90 -41.37 25.37 -39.02
CA PHE A 90 -42.71 24.72 -39.13
C PHE A 90 -42.78 23.40 -39.94
N ALA A 91 -43.63 22.47 -39.43
CA ALA A 91 -44.06 21.11 -39.85
C ALA A 91 -43.29 19.93 -39.20
N VAL A 92 -43.79 19.09 -38.27
CA VAL A 92 -45.09 18.45 -37.92
C VAL A 92 -45.50 17.25 -38.80
N GLN A 93 -45.32 16.01 -38.29
CA GLN A 93 -46.30 14.89 -38.14
C GLN A 93 -45.56 13.55 -37.84
N SER A 94 -45.71 12.96 -36.63
CA SER A 94 -46.56 11.78 -36.22
C SER A 94 -45.94 10.41 -36.57
N GLU A 95 -45.90 9.35 -35.75
CA GLU A 95 -46.63 8.92 -34.54
C GLU A 95 -45.91 7.71 -33.88
N ASP A 96 -46.13 7.52 -32.57
CA ASP A 96 -46.13 6.31 -31.72
C ASP A 96 -44.86 5.53 -31.27
N SER A 97 -45.01 4.92 -30.08
CA SER A 97 -44.04 4.65 -28.97
C SER A 97 -44.19 3.20 -28.43
N PRO A 98 -43.52 2.68 -27.36
CA PRO A 98 -42.34 3.12 -26.59
C PRO A 98 -41.24 2.02 -26.34
N SER A 99 -40.09 2.51 -25.83
CA SER A 99 -39.14 1.89 -24.87
C SER A 99 -38.38 0.58 -25.17
N SER A 100 -37.08 0.72 -25.51
CA SER A 100 -36.00 -0.11 -24.96
C SER A 100 -34.71 0.73 -24.85
N GLY A 101 -34.17 0.86 -23.64
CA GLY A 101 -33.04 1.72 -23.30
C GLY A 101 -31.73 1.33 -24.01
N ASN A 102 -31.06 2.34 -24.56
CA ASN A 102 -29.80 2.24 -25.27
C ASN A 102 -28.59 2.10 -24.31
N GLU A 103 -28.00 0.92 -24.24
CA GLU A 103 -26.59 0.72 -23.82
C GLU A 103 -25.71 0.48 -25.04
N THR A 104 -25.41 1.50 -25.86
CA THR A 104 -24.39 1.36 -26.93
C THR A 104 -23.52 2.59 -27.19
N THR A 105 -23.67 3.69 -26.46
CA THR A 105 -22.91 4.94 -26.69
C THR A 105 -21.72 5.17 -25.74
N SER A 106 -21.34 4.18 -24.94
CA SER A 106 -20.14 4.19 -24.09
C SER A 106 -18.91 3.57 -24.78
N VAL A 107 -19.11 2.57 -25.65
CA VAL A 107 -18.02 1.84 -26.30
C VAL A 107 -17.39 2.64 -27.44
N TYR A 108 -18.17 3.41 -28.20
CA TYR A 108 -17.65 4.17 -29.36
C TYR A 108 -16.80 5.40 -28.96
N LYS A 109 -17.07 6.02 -27.80
CA LYS A 109 -16.25 7.12 -27.24
C LYS A 109 -14.97 6.64 -26.55
N LYS A 110 -14.95 5.40 -26.05
CA LYS A 110 -13.72 4.76 -25.52
C LYS A 110 -12.84 4.22 -26.65
N PHE A 111 -13.43 3.74 -27.75
CA PHE A 111 -12.69 3.26 -28.92
C PHE A 111 -11.99 4.40 -29.70
N THR A 112 -12.63 5.57 -29.81
CA THR A 112 -12.07 6.74 -30.51
C THR A 112 -10.96 7.45 -29.74
N SER A 113 -10.95 7.40 -28.40
CA SER A 113 -9.83 7.91 -27.59
C SER A 113 -8.65 6.92 -27.49
N PHE A 114 -8.91 5.62 -27.62
CA PHE A 114 -7.89 4.58 -27.71
C PHE A 114 -7.12 4.68 -29.03
N PHE A 115 -7.81 4.90 -30.16
CA PHE A 115 -7.16 5.10 -31.47
C PHE A 115 -6.33 6.39 -31.56
N ARG A 116 -6.72 7.47 -30.84
CA ARG A 116 -5.99 8.75 -30.89
C ARG A 116 -4.67 8.75 -30.08
N ARG A 117 -4.57 7.91 -29.04
CA ARG A 117 -3.31 7.68 -28.30
C ARG A 117 -2.38 6.71 -29.02
N PHE A 118 -2.92 5.71 -29.72
CA PHE A 118 -2.12 4.77 -30.52
C PHE A 118 -1.54 5.40 -31.80
N THR A 119 -2.17 6.44 -32.35
CA THR A 119 -1.67 7.14 -33.54
C THR A 119 -0.37 7.92 -33.31
N VAL A 120 -0.12 8.44 -32.09
CA VAL A 120 1.13 9.17 -31.79
C VAL A 120 2.31 8.21 -31.66
N SER A 121 2.09 7.04 -31.04
CA SER A 121 3.07 5.95 -31.01
C SER A 121 3.35 5.38 -32.40
N ARG A 122 2.33 5.22 -33.25
CA ARG A 122 2.53 4.80 -34.65
C ARG A 122 3.24 5.84 -35.49
N GLN A 123 3.02 7.14 -35.28
CA GLN A 123 3.78 8.18 -35.98
C GLN A 123 5.25 8.16 -35.57
N ALA A 124 5.55 8.05 -34.27
CA ALA A 124 6.93 7.91 -33.80
C ALA A 124 7.58 6.60 -34.30
N ALA A 125 6.88 5.48 -34.23
CA ALA A 125 7.36 4.20 -34.74
C ALA A 125 7.51 4.18 -36.28
N CYS A 126 6.63 4.85 -37.02
CA CYS A 126 6.76 5.03 -38.47
C CYS A 126 7.93 5.94 -38.81
N ILE A 127 8.17 7.02 -38.06
CA ILE A 127 9.34 7.88 -38.27
C ILE A 127 10.62 7.10 -37.98
N ILE A 128 10.66 6.32 -36.89
CA ILE A 128 11.79 5.44 -36.57
C ILE A 128 11.97 4.38 -37.65
N ALA A 129 10.89 3.74 -38.13
CA ALA A 129 10.96 2.76 -39.21
C ALA A 129 11.40 3.37 -40.54
N ILE A 130 10.97 4.60 -40.86
CA ILE A 130 11.42 5.35 -42.03
C ILE A 130 12.90 5.71 -41.90
N LEU A 131 13.36 6.12 -40.72
CA LEU A 131 14.78 6.41 -40.46
C LEU A 131 15.63 5.13 -40.58
N VAL A 132 15.17 4.00 -40.03
CA VAL A 132 15.83 2.70 -40.13
C VAL A 132 15.85 2.20 -41.58
N MET A 133 14.73 2.33 -42.32
CA MET A 133 14.67 1.97 -43.73
C MET A 133 15.52 2.88 -44.61
N CYS A 134 15.57 4.18 -44.32
CA CYS A 134 16.41 5.13 -45.04
C CYS A 134 17.89 4.86 -44.75
N PHE A 135 18.24 4.54 -43.51
CA PHE A 135 19.58 4.12 -43.11
C PHE A 135 19.97 2.80 -43.79
N ALA A 136 19.11 1.78 -43.77
CA ALA A 136 19.35 0.51 -44.47
C ALA A 136 19.49 0.69 -45.99
N CYS A 137 18.70 1.59 -46.59
CA CYS A 137 18.80 1.91 -48.01
C CYS A 137 20.10 2.67 -48.34
N LEU A 138 20.56 3.57 -47.46
CA LEU A 138 21.84 4.26 -47.60
C LEU A 138 23.01 3.27 -47.46
N VAL A 139 22.97 2.35 -46.51
CA VAL A 139 23.98 1.29 -46.34
C VAL A 139 24.00 0.36 -47.55
N HIS A 140 22.84 -0.06 -48.05
CA HIS A 140 22.73 -0.87 -49.27
C HIS A 140 23.27 -0.13 -50.50
N LYS A 141 22.94 1.17 -50.68
CA LYS A 141 23.49 1.98 -51.77
C LYS A 141 25.00 2.15 -51.66
N ASN A 142 25.51 2.35 -50.45
CA ASN A 142 26.94 2.49 -50.21
C ASN A 142 27.69 1.19 -50.55
N PHE A 143 27.17 0.03 -50.13
CA PHE A 143 27.71 -1.28 -50.47
C PHE A 143 27.64 -1.57 -51.98
N SER A 144 26.53 -1.22 -52.64
CA SER A 144 26.38 -1.35 -54.09
C SER A 144 27.37 -0.47 -54.87
N LEU A 145 27.61 0.75 -54.41
CA LEU A 145 28.61 1.66 -54.99
C LEU A 145 30.02 1.11 -54.79
N HIS A 146 30.32 0.55 -53.62
CA HIS A 146 31.62 -0.06 -53.34
C HIS A 146 31.88 -1.26 -54.25
N ASN A 147 30.89 -2.11 -54.49
CA ASN A 147 31.01 -3.22 -55.46
C ASN A 147 31.19 -2.73 -56.91
N GLN A 148 30.48 -1.68 -57.33
CA GLN A 148 30.66 -1.10 -58.67
C GLN A 148 32.06 -0.50 -58.86
N VAL A 149 32.61 0.13 -57.82
CA VAL A 149 33.99 0.64 -57.84
C VAL A 149 35.00 -0.50 -57.94
N ASN A 150 34.78 -1.60 -57.22
CA ASN A 150 35.65 -2.79 -57.31
C ASN A 150 35.58 -3.45 -58.70
N ASP A 151 34.39 -3.56 -59.30
CA ASP A 151 34.23 -4.08 -60.66
C ASP A 151 34.92 -3.18 -61.70
N LEU A 152 34.80 -1.85 -61.56
CA LEU A 152 35.48 -0.89 -62.44
C LEU A 152 37.00 -0.92 -62.25
N GLN A 153 37.50 -1.13 -61.04
CA GLN A 153 38.93 -1.34 -60.79
C GLN A 153 39.44 -2.64 -61.41
N ASP A 154 38.64 -3.71 -61.38
CA ASP A 154 38.98 -4.99 -62.03
C ASP A 154 38.99 -4.87 -63.57
N GLU A 155 38.00 -4.18 -64.15
CA GLU A 155 37.96 -3.82 -65.58
C GLU A 155 39.18 -2.97 -66.00
N LEU A 156 39.53 -1.94 -65.22
CA LEU A 156 40.72 -1.13 -65.44
C LEU A 156 42.00 -1.96 -65.34
N SER A 157 42.09 -2.89 -64.39
CA SER A 157 43.25 -3.78 -64.26
C SER A 157 43.41 -4.70 -65.47
N LYS A 158 42.30 -5.25 -65.99
CA LYS A 158 42.27 -6.08 -67.20
C LYS A 158 42.63 -5.27 -68.45
N LEU A 159 42.14 -4.04 -68.56
CA LEU A 159 42.50 -3.14 -69.66
C LEU A 159 43.99 -2.78 -69.60
N ASN A 160 44.52 -2.48 -68.42
CA ASN A 160 45.91 -2.13 -68.21
C ASN A 160 46.86 -3.31 -68.50
N ILE A 161 46.45 -4.55 -68.17
CA ILE A 161 47.16 -5.78 -68.56
C ILE A 161 47.11 -6.00 -70.07
N ARG A 162 46.00 -5.69 -70.75
CA ARG A 162 45.89 -5.75 -72.23
C ARG A 162 46.76 -4.69 -72.91
N LEU A 163 46.80 -3.48 -72.35
CA LEU A 163 47.61 -2.37 -72.85
C LEU A 163 49.10 -2.66 -72.65
N ARG A 164 49.48 -3.23 -71.51
CA ARG A 164 50.85 -3.73 -71.23
C ARG A 164 51.24 -4.91 -72.13
N ARG A 165 50.29 -5.69 -72.64
CA ARG A 165 50.52 -6.73 -73.66
C ARG A 165 50.71 -6.18 -75.07
N CYS A 166 50.06 -5.06 -75.40
CA CYS A 166 50.25 -4.36 -76.68
C CYS A 166 51.54 -3.52 -76.70
N ASN A 167 52.05 -3.13 -75.52
CA ASN A 167 53.27 -2.34 -75.37
C ASN A 167 54.56 -3.19 -75.33
N ILE A 168 54.52 -4.42 -75.82
CA ILE A 168 55.72 -5.24 -76.10
C ILE A 168 56.11 -5.03 -77.57
N SER A 169 56.36 -3.77 -77.92
CA SER A 169 57.25 -3.35 -79.00
C SER A 169 57.73 -1.95 -78.61
N ASP A 170 59.02 -1.86 -78.30
CA ASP A 170 59.83 -0.69 -77.98
C ASP A 170 59.78 -0.10 -76.55
N SER A 171 60.73 -0.61 -75.76
CA SER A 171 61.67 0.07 -74.82
C SER A 171 61.22 1.25 -73.93
N ILE A 172 61.18 0.96 -72.62
CA ILE A 172 61.97 1.51 -71.47
C ILE A 172 61.95 3.03 -71.14
N ASP A 173 61.47 3.27 -69.91
CA ASP A 173 61.72 4.32 -68.90
C ASP A 173 61.28 5.78 -69.10
N ILE A 174 60.32 6.23 -68.28
CA ILE A 174 60.53 7.04 -67.05
C ILE A 174 59.19 7.16 -66.31
N ILE A 175 59.25 6.94 -64.99
CA ILE A 175 58.15 7.01 -64.03
C ILE A 175 57.93 8.47 -63.62
N ASP A 176 56.70 8.95 -63.76
CA ASP A 176 56.14 10.10 -63.03
C ASP A 176 54.71 9.71 -62.62
N PRO A 177 54.35 9.65 -61.32
CA PRO A 177 52.96 9.49 -60.94
C PRO A 177 52.26 10.84 -61.03
N ILE A 178 51.39 10.96 -62.03
CA ILE A 178 50.43 12.05 -62.16
C ILE A 178 49.56 12.08 -60.90
N SER A 179 49.53 13.24 -60.26
CA SER A 179 48.64 13.61 -59.16
C SER A 179 47.18 13.50 -59.59
N GLU A 180 46.48 12.45 -59.13
CA GLU A 180 45.01 12.42 -59.15
C GLU A 180 44.46 13.33 -58.05
N HIS A 181 43.90 14.45 -58.49
CA HIS A 181 43.31 15.49 -57.67
C HIS A 181 42.01 15.00 -56.99
N ASN A 182 42.12 14.54 -55.74
CA ASN A 182 41.43 14.92 -54.49
C ASN A 182 40.12 15.75 -54.45
N VAL A 183 39.33 15.88 -55.52
CA VAL A 183 38.16 16.80 -55.53
C VAL A 183 36.89 16.17 -54.90
N SER A 184 36.75 14.84 -54.89
CA SER A 184 35.55 14.18 -54.35
C SER A 184 35.58 13.98 -52.82
N GLY A 185 36.74 13.61 -52.25
CA GLY A 185 36.88 13.36 -50.81
C GLY A 185 36.73 14.61 -49.94
N ALA A 186 37.26 15.76 -50.39
CA ALA A 186 37.13 17.03 -49.66
C ALA A 186 35.67 17.52 -49.60
N SER A 187 34.90 17.31 -50.68
CA SER A 187 33.46 17.59 -50.69
C SER A 187 32.72 16.69 -49.70
N LEU A 188 33.00 15.38 -49.68
CA LEU A 188 32.32 14.43 -48.79
C LEU A 188 32.63 14.71 -47.31
N LYS A 189 33.90 15.01 -46.99
CA LYS A 189 34.34 15.39 -45.63
C LYS A 189 33.72 16.70 -45.16
N ASN A 190 33.70 17.72 -46.02
CA ASN A 190 33.02 18.97 -45.72
C ASN A 190 31.52 18.75 -45.54
N THR A 191 30.87 17.88 -46.33
CA THR A 191 29.45 17.55 -46.14
C THR A 191 29.19 16.78 -44.85
N ALA A 192 30.10 15.92 -44.39
CA ALA A 192 29.95 15.22 -43.12
C ALA A 192 30.15 16.14 -41.91
N LEU A 193 31.07 17.09 -42.00
CA LEU A 193 31.30 18.12 -40.99
C LEU A 193 30.13 19.12 -40.94
N ILE A 194 29.56 19.47 -42.09
CA ILE A 194 28.31 20.24 -42.16
C ILE A 194 27.14 19.41 -41.60
N LEU A 195 27.05 18.10 -41.89
CA LEU A 195 26.00 17.23 -41.39
C LEU A 195 26.08 17.03 -39.87
N SER A 196 27.28 16.93 -39.29
CA SER A 196 27.47 16.86 -37.84
C SER A 196 27.05 18.18 -37.18
N PHE A 197 27.41 19.33 -37.78
CA PHE A 197 26.97 20.65 -37.31
C PHE A 197 25.45 20.87 -37.47
N MET A 198 24.85 20.33 -38.53
CA MET A 198 23.41 20.33 -38.77
C MET A 198 22.67 19.40 -37.80
N MET A 199 23.23 18.24 -37.46
CA MET A 199 22.67 17.34 -36.44
C MET A 199 22.81 17.91 -35.02
N LEU A 200 23.88 18.66 -34.74
CA LEU A 200 24.07 19.39 -33.48
C LEU A 200 23.10 20.59 -33.35
N SER A 201 22.74 21.22 -34.48
CA SER A 201 21.79 22.34 -34.53
C SER A 201 20.34 21.95 -34.77
N LEU A 202 20.06 20.70 -35.18
CA LEU A 202 18.72 20.15 -35.38
C LEU A 202 17.83 20.24 -34.13
N PRO A 203 18.33 19.94 -32.90
CA PRO A 203 17.56 20.13 -31.67
C PRO A 203 17.19 21.61 -31.46
N LEU A 204 18.10 22.54 -31.76
CA LEU A 204 17.89 23.98 -31.63
C LEU A 204 16.90 24.51 -32.69
N ALA A 205 16.99 23.99 -33.92
CA ALA A 205 16.08 24.30 -35.01
C ALA A 205 14.68 23.74 -34.75
N PHE A 206 14.58 22.52 -34.19
CA PHE A 206 13.32 21.93 -33.77
C PHE A 206 12.66 22.73 -32.63
N ILE A 207 13.45 23.23 -31.67
CA ILE A 207 12.97 24.14 -30.62
C ILE A 207 12.44 25.45 -31.22
N LYS A 208 13.15 26.07 -32.17
CA LYS A 208 12.68 27.26 -32.90
C LYS A 208 11.44 26.99 -33.75
N TYR A 209 11.38 25.84 -34.42
CA TYR A 209 10.25 25.43 -35.26
C TYR A 209 9.00 25.14 -34.43
N MET A 210 9.13 24.47 -33.28
CA MET A 210 8.02 24.29 -32.33
C MET A 210 7.53 25.64 -31.75
N GLY A 211 8.45 26.59 -31.54
CA GLY A 211 8.12 27.98 -31.18
C GLY A 211 7.35 28.70 -32.29
N TYR A 212 7.78 28.56 -33.54
CA TYR A 212 7.14 29.16 -34.72
C TYR A 212 5.76 28.55 -35.02
N VAL A 213 5.63 27.22 -34.92
CA VAL A 213 4.35 26.52 -35.10
C VAL A 213 3.36 26.84 -33.95
N SER A 214 3.85 27.08 -32.74
CA SER A 214 3.00 27.55 -31.63
C SER A 214 2.57 29.01 -31.79
N TYR A 215 3.41 29.85 -32.42
CA TYR A 215 3.10 31.24 -32.77
C TYR A 215 2.00 31.33 -33.83
N ILE A 216 2.04 30.45 -34.86
CA ILE A 216 1.03 30.43 -35.93
C ILE A 216 -0.29 29.79 -35.48
N ARG A 217 -0.29 28.92 -34.46
CA ARG A 217 -1.49 28.20 -34.01
C ARG A 217 -2.35 28.98 -32.99
N ARG A 218 -1.95 30.18 -32.57
CA ARG A 218 -2.78 31.04 -31.71
C ARG A 218 -3.52 32.07 -32.55
N PRO A 219 -4.88 32.05 -32.61
CA PRO A 219 -5.61 33.26 -32.98
C PRO A 219 -5.37 34.30 -31.88
N SER A 220 -5.21 35.55 -32.31
CA SER A 220 -4.96 36.71 -31.47
C SER A 220 -5.95 36.83 -30.32
N ASP A 221 -5.54 36.48 -29.10
CA ASP A 221 -6.13 36.99 -27.87
C ASP A 221 -5.01 37.49 -26.95
N SER A 222 -5.00 38.81 -26.79
CA SER A 222 -4.10 39.56 -25.93
C SER A 222 -4.40 39.31 -24.45
N ASN A 223 -3.35 39.13 -23.65
CA ASN A 223 -3.29 39.08 -22.17
C ASN A 223 -3.09 37.70 -21.52
N THR A 224 -2.06 36.96 -21.95
CA THR A 224 -1.38 36.01 -21.07
C THR A 224 0.07 36.42 -20.94
N GLU A 225 0.52 36.64 -19.72
CA GLU A 225 1.94 36.84 -19.37
C GLU A 225 2.82 35.89 -20.19
N GLU A 226 3.78 36.45 -20.94
CA GLU A 226 4.71 35.69 -21.76
C GLU A 226 5.60 34.82 -20.87
N LEU A 227 5.12 33.63 -20.51
CA LEU A 227 5.94 32.61 -19.88
C LEU A 227 7.04 32.22 -20.86
N SER A 228 8.27 32.60 -20.53
CA SER A 228 9.50 32.25 -21.24
C SER A 228 9.43 30.81 -21.77
N LEU A 229 9.63 30.66 -23.08
CA LEU A 229 9.58 29.37 -23.80
C LEU A 229 10.43 28.28 -23.13
N ASN A 230 11.53 28.67 -22.47
CA ASN A 230 12.40 27.77 -21.73
C ASN A 230 11.69 27.13 -20.54
N LYS A 231 10.82 27.86 -19.83
CA LYS A 231 10.06 27.33 -18.67
C LYS A 231 8.98 26.35 -19.12
N GLN A 232 8.33 26.60 -20.26
CA GLN A 232 7.34 25.68 -20.82
C GLN A 232 7.97 24.38 -21.33
N LEU A 233 9.16 24.48 -21.92
CA LEU A 233 9.92 23.31 -22.38
C LEU A 233 10.42 22.49 -21.19
N ALA A 234 11.05 23.12 -20.20
CA ALA A 234 11.50 22.47 -18.96
C ALA A 234 10.33 21.74 -18.29
N TYR A 235 9.18 22.41 -18.13
CA TYR A 235 7.98 21.79 -17.59
C TYR A 235 7.52 20.55 -18.38
N ARG A 236 7.50 20.60 -19.72
CA ARG A 236 7.11 19.45 -20.54
C ARG A 236 8.10 18.29 -20.46
N VAL A 237 9.40 18.58 -20.38
CA VAL A 237 10.45 17.58 -20.18
C VAL A 237 10.34 16.97 -18.78
N ASP A 238 10.12 17.78 -17.75
CA ASP A 238 9.93 17.34 -16.37
C ASP A 238 8.69 16.45 -16.21
N VAL A 239 7.57 16.82 -16.85
CA VAL A 239 6.35 16.00 -16.87
C VAL A 239 6.61 14.67 -17.60
N PHE A 240 7.36 14.68 -18.71
CA PHE A 240 7.70 13.44 -19.42
C PHE A 240 8.61 12.53 -18.60
N LEU A 241 9.62 13.09 -17.94
CA LEU A 241 10.58 12.37 -17.10
C LEU A 241 9.97 11.83 -15.80
N SER A 242 8.92 12.49 -15.28
CA SER A 242 8.24 12.08 -14.04
C SER A 242 7.14 11.04 -14.25
N PHE A 243 6.46 11.04 -15.40
CA PHE A 243 5.27 10.19 -15.59
C PHE A 243 5.59 8.73 -15.93
N HIS A 244 6.74 8.45 -16.57
CA HIS A 244 7.11 7.11 -16.99
C HIS A 244 8.39 6.65 -16.28
N PRO A 245 8.37 5.51 -15.55
CA PRO A 245 9.55 4.96 -14.87
C PRO A 245 10.75 4.78 -15.82
N TYR A 246 10.46 4.47 -17.08
CA TYR A 246 11.45 4.24 -18.13
C TYR A 246 11.93 5.51 -18.86
N ALA A 247 11.38 6.70 -18.55
CA ALA A 247 11.74 7.92 -19.28
C ALA A 247 13.19 8.36 -19.03
N LYS A 248 13.67 8.24 -17.78
CA LYS A 248 15.07 8.56 -17.42
C LYS A 248 16.09 7.70 -18.19
N PRO A 249 16.03 6.35 -18.15
CA PRO A 249 16.96 5.52 -18.92
C PRO A 249 16.78 5.66 -20.43
N LEU A 250 15.56 5.88 -20.93
CA LEU A 250 15.32 6.13 -22.36
C LEU A 250 15.97 7.43 -22.84
N THR A 251 15.88 8.51 -22.06
CA THR A 251 16.51 9.79 -22.37
C THR A 251 18.03 9.66 -22.42
N LEU A 252 18.59 8.88 -21.48
CA LEU A 252 20.02 8.59 -21.46
C LEU A 252 20.47 7.76 -22.68
N LEU A 253 19.69 6.75 -23.08
CA LEU A 253 19.94 5.95 -24.28
C LEU A 253 19.89 6.79 -25.56
N VAL A 254 18.95 7.72 -25.66
CA VAL A 254 18.89 8.63 -26.81
C VAL A 254 20.09 9.56 -26.81
N ALA A 255 20.51 10.07 -25.64
CA ALA A 255 21.69 10.92 -25.52
C ALA A 255 23.00 10.18 -25.89
N THR A 256 23.17 8.91 -25.51
CA THR A 256 24.34 8.10 -25.92
C THR A 256 24.37 7.88 -27.42
N LEU A 257 23.25 7.48 -28.02
CA LEU A 257 23.15 7.26 -29.47
C LEU A 257 23.46 8.55 -30.24
N LEU A 258 22.93 9.70 -29.79
CA LEU A 258 23.24 10.99 -30.39
C LEU A 258 24.72 11.33 -30.27
N LEU A 259 25.35 11.11 -29.12
CA LEU A 259 26.77 11.36 -28.92
C LEU A 259 27.65 10.48 -29.84
N ILE A 260 27.31 9.19 -29.98
CA ILE A 260 28.03 8.25 -30.86
C ILE A 260 27.88 8.66 -32.33
N CYS A 261 26.67 9.02 -32.76
CA CYS A 261 26.45 9.45 -34.15
C CYS A 261 27.15 10.78 -34.46
N LEU A 262 27.07 11.77 -33.56
CA LEU A 262 27.73 13.07 -33.72
C LEU A 262 29.26 12.93 -33.69
N GLY A 263 29.78 12.13 -32.75
CA GLY A 263 31.20 11.85 -32.63
C GLY A 263 31.77 11.11 -33.83
N GLY A 264 31.07 10.08 -34.32
CA GLY A 264 31.48 9.33 -35.51
C GLY A 264 31.45 10.15 -36.79
N LEU A 265 30.44 11.01 -36.98
CA LEU A 265 30.41 11.94 -38.11
C LEU A 265 31.51 13.02 -38.01
N ALA A 266 31.82 13.49 -36.80
CA ALA A 266 32.91 14.44 -36.58
C ALA A 266 34.29 13.81 -36.82
N LEU A 267 34.49 12.54 -36.42
CA LEU A 267 35.71 11.79 -36.71
C LEU A 267 35.88 11.58 -38.22
N PHE A 268 34.82 11.16 -38.93
CA PHE A 268 34.87 10.98 -40.39
C PHE A 268 35.23 12.27 -41.16
N GLY A 269 34.89 13.45 -40.62
CA GLY A 269 35.26 14.73 -41.23
C GLY A 269 36.75 15.07 -41.10
N VAL A 270 37.47 14.41 -40.19
CA VAL A 270 38.83 14.77 -39.78
C VAL A 270 39.84 13.64 -40.02
N THR A 271 39.40 12.39 -40.03
CA THR A 271 40.20 11.20 -40.37
C THR A 271 39.95 10.73 -41.81
N ASP A 272 40.82 9.86 -42.32
CA ASP A 272 40.71 9.25 -43.66
C ASP A 272 39.98 7.88 -43.66
N ASP A 273 39.44 7.47 -42.51
CA ASP A 273 38.82 6.15 -42.32
C ASP A 273 37.38 6.08 -42.84
N SER A 274 36.84 4.86 -42.95
CA SER A 274 35.44 4.67 -43.35
C SER A 274 34.46 5.20 -42.28
N ILE A 275 33.24 5.56 -42.70
CA ILE A 275 32.19 6.03 -41.77
C ILE A 275 31.86 4.95 -40.72
N ALA A 276 31.91 3.68 -41.10
CA ALA A 276 31.65 2.56 -40.19
C ALA A 276 32.74 2.46 -39.12
N ASP A 277 34.00 2.60 -39.50
CA ASP A 277 35.14 2.57 -38.58
C ASP A 277 35.12 3.79 -37.64
N CYS A 278 34.73 4.96 -38.15
CA CYS A 278 34.59 6.18 -37.35
C CYS A 278 33.44 6.10 -36.33
N LEU A 279 32.30 5.48 -36.69
CA LEU A 279 31.19 5.22 -35.75
C LEU A 279 31.57 4.19 -34.69
N TRP A 280 32.27 3.12 -35.08
CA TRP A 280 32.82 2.13 -34.17
C TRP A 280 33.80 2.79 -33.19
N LEU A 281 34.72 3.61 -33.69
CA LEU A 281 35.70 4.33 -32.89
C LEU A 281 35.03 5.33 -31.93
N SER A 282 34.01 6.05 -32.39
CA SER A 282 33.22 6.93 -31.52
C SER A 282 32.50 6.17 -30.41
N TRP A 283 31.98 4.97 -30.69
CA TRP A 283 31.41 4.11 -29.66
C TRP A 283 32.47 3.67 -28.65
N THR A 284 33.67 3.29 -29.11
CA THR A 284 34.77 2.90 -28.19
C THR A 284 35.21 4.05 -27.26
N TYR A 285 35.14 5.31 -27.72
CA TYR A 285 35.43 6.49 -26.88
C TYR A 285 34.32 6.80 -25.87
N VAL A 286 33.05 6.51 -26.22
CA VAL A 286 31.93 6.65 -25.28
C VAL A 286 31.92 5.54 -24.24
N ALA A 287 32.24 4.31 -24.64
CA ALA A 287 32.28 3.14 -23.76
C ALA A 287 33.51 3.13 -22.84
N ASP A 288 34.68 3.48 -23.38
CA ASP A 288 35.91 3.62 -22.62
C ASP A 288 36.62 4.90 -23.04
N SER A 289 36.51 5.90 -22.16
CA SER A 289 37.12 7.19 -22.39
C SER A 289 38.62 7.10 -22.65
N GLY A 290 39.36 6.10 -22.11
CA GLY A 290 40.81 5.96 -22.25
C GLY A 290 41.32 5.73 -23.68
N ASN A 291 40.46 5.29 -24.59
CA ASN A 291 40.81 4.99 -25.97
C ASN A 291 41.21 6.23 -26.81
N HIS A 292 40.88 7.45 -26.37
CA HIS A 292 41.26 8.70 -27.07
C HIS A 292 42.78 8.93 -27.15
N THR A 293 43.56 8.26 -26.30
CA THR A 293 45.03 8.38 -26.24
C THR A 293 45.71 7.87 -27.51
N ASN A 294 45.06 6.96 -28.24
CA ASN A 294 45.56 6.38 -29.48
C ASN A 294 45.30 7.27 -30.71
N SER A 295 44.66 8.44 -30.55
CA SER A 295 44.37 9.35 -31.67
C SER A 295 45.62 10.15 -32.10
N GLU A 296 45.98 10.04 -33.37
CA GLU A 296 47.07 10.81 -33.99
C GLU A 296 46.53 12.04 -34.75
N GLY A 297 47.20 13.19 -34.61
CA GLY A 297 46.79 14.46 -35.23
C GLY A 297 45.93 15.37 -34.34
N ILE A 298 46.02 16.68 -34.56
CA ILE A 298 45.36 17.70 -33.71
C ILE A 298 43.83 17.62 -33.82
N GLY A 299 43.31 17.36 -35.02
CA GLY A 299 41.88 17.27 -35.28
C GLY A 299 41.22 16.05 -34.63
N PRO A 300 41.67 14.81 -34.89
CA PRO A 300 41.09 13.61 -34.29
C PRO A 300 41.22 13.62 -32.76
N ARG A 301 42.31 14.19 -32.22
CA ARG A 301 42.48 14.38 -30.76
C ARG A 301 41.42 15.29 -30.15
N LEU A 302 41.08 16.40 -30.80
CA LEU A 302 40.07 17.32 -30.27
C LEU A 302 38.67 16.67 -30.25
N VAL A 303 38.34 15.93 -31.32
CA VAL A 303 37.07 15.21 -31.41
C VAL A 303 37.03 14.04 -30.42
N SER A 304 38.09 13.24 -30.32
CA SER A 304 38.15 12.09 -29.41
C SER A 304 38.09 12.51 -27.95
N VAL A 305 38.78 13.57 -27.54
CA VAL A 305 38.67 14.15 -26.18
C VAL A 305 37.24 14.63 -25.89
N SER A 306 36.58 15.29 -26.85
CA SER A 306 35.22 15.80 -26.67
C SER A 306 34.20 14.67 -26.52
N VAL A 307 34.31 13.63 -27.34
CA VAL A 307 33.45 12.44 -27.28
C VAL A 307 33.71 11.65 -26.00
N SER A 308 34.97 11.46 -25.60
CA SER A 308 35.34 10.78 -24.34
C SER A 308 34.84 11.53 -23.10
N PHE A 309 34.91 12.87 -23.08
CA PHE A 309 34.35 13.67 -21.99
C PHE A 309 32.82 13.53 -21.90
N GLY A 310 32.13 13.59 -23.05
CA GLY A 310 30.69 13.34 -23.11
C GLY A 310 30.32 11.91 -22.67
N GLY A 311 31.12 10.93 -23.07
CA GLY A 311 30.97 9.52 -22.70
C GLY A 311 31.11 9.32 -21.19
N MET A 312 32.12 9.91 -20.57
CA MET A 312 32.31 9.91 -19.12
C MET A 312 31.10 10.48 -18.37
N LEU A 313 30.54 11.62 -18.82
CA LEU A 313 29.38 12.23 -18.18
C LEU A 313 28.14 11.33 -18.28
N ILE A 314 27.91 10.73 -19.45
CA ILE A 314 26.79 9.82 -19.63
C ILE A 314 26.98 8.53 -18.82
N PHE A 315 28.19 7.99 -18.76
CA PHE A 315 28.51 6.81 -17.96
C PHE A 315 28.31 7.08 -16.46
N ALA A 316 28.73 8.25 -15.96
CA ALA A 316 28.49 8.67 -14.59
C ALA A 316 26.98 8.80 -14.27
N MET A 317 26.19 9.39 -15.17
CA MET A 317 24.74 9.46 -15.02
C MET A 317 24.07 8.08 -15.07
N MET A 318 24.55 7.19 -15.94
CA MET A 318 24.07 5.80 -16.01
C MET A 318 24.28 5.08 -14.69
N LEU A 319 25.50 5.17 -14.14
CA LEU A 319 25.85 4.55 -12.86
C LEU A 319 24.97 5.10 -11.72
N GLY A 320 24.72 6.41 -11.71
CA GLY A 320 23.79 7.04 -10.75
C GLY A 320 22.37 6.47 -10.85
N LEU A 321 21.79 6.42 -12.06
CA LEU A 321 20.43 5.88 -12.26
C LEU A 321 20.33 4.39 -11.89
N VAL A 322 21.34 3.59 -12.24
CA VAL A 322 21.38 2.17 -11.89
C VAL A 322 21.52 2.00 -10.38
N SER A 323 22.38 2.76 -9.73
CA SER A 323 22.54 2.77 -8.26
C SER A 323 21.25 3.14 -7.54
N ASP A 324 20.56 4.20 -7.99
CA ASP A 324 19.28 4.63 -7.44
C ASP A 324 18.19 3.56 -7.63
N ALA A 325 18.11 2.95 -8.82
CA ALA A 325 17.13 1.89 -9.10
C ALA A 325 17.37 0.63 -8.26
N ILE A 326 18.63 0.24 -8.06
CA ILE A 326 19.00 -0.87 -7.17
C ILE A 326 18.65 -0.52 -5.72
N SER A 327 18.99 0.70 -5.28
CA SER A 327 18.69 1.18 -3.92
C SER A 327 17.20 1.22 -3.67
N GLU A 328 16.39 1.73 -4.61
CA GLU A 328 14.93 1.75 -4.50
C GLU A 328 14.34 0.32 -4.44
N LYS A 329 14.86 -0.61 -5.25
CA LYS A 329 14.44 -2.00 -5.19
C LYS A 329 14.82 -2.64 -3.85
N PHE A 330 16.03 -2.40 -3.36
CA PHE A 330 16.49 -2.88 -2.07
C PHE A 330 15.65 -2.30 -0.93
N ASP A 331 15.36 -1.00 -0.94
CA ASP A 331 14.48 -0.33 0.01
C ASP A 331 13.05 -0.87 -0.05
N SER A 332 12.55 -1.22 -1.23
CA SER A 332 11.21 -1.82 -1.37
C SER A 332 11.11 -3.19 -0.70
N LEU A 333 12.19 -3.99 -0.76
CA LEU A 333 12.30 -5.29 -0.10
C LEU A 333 12.47 -5.10 1.41
N ARG A 334 13.31 -4.14 1.80
CA ARG A 334 13.55 -3.77 3.20
C ARG A 334 12.26 -3.34 3.89
N LYS A 335 11.44 -2.50 3.23
CA LYS A 335 10.11 -2.03 3.68
C LYS A 335 9.00 -3.08 3.60
N GLY A 336 9.30 -4.31 3.16
CA GLY A 336 8.34 -5.42 3.20
C GLY A 336 7.17 -5.26 2.22
N ARG A 337 7.40 -4.70 1.03
CA ARG A 337 6.35 -4.57 0.00
C ARG A 337 6.02 -5.88 -0.73
N SER A 338 6.74 -6.97 -0.43
CA SER A 338 6.53 -8.29 -1.00
C SER A 338 5.32 -9.00 -0.38
N GLU A 339 4.61 -9.76 -1.22
CA GLU A 339 3.48 -10.59 -0.79
C GLU A 339 3.94 -11.72 0.14
N VAL A 340 3.15 -11.98 1.17
CA VAL A 340 3.31 -13.12 2.07
C VAL A 340 2.77 -14.36 1.37
N VAL A 341 3.61 -15.39 1.23
CA VAL A 341 3.26 -16.64 0.53
C VAL A 341 2.61 -17.67 1.47
N GLU A 342 2.64 -17.40 2.77
CA GLU A 342 2.14 -18.28 3.84
C GLU A 342 0.63 -18.50 3.77
N GLN A 343 0.21 -19.67 4.28
CA GLN A 343 -1.18 -20.11 4.32
C GLN A 343 -1.54 -20.58 5.72
N ASN A 344 -2.82 -20.52 6.10
CA ASN A 344 -3.31 -20.88 7.43
C ASN A 344 -2.59 -20.12 8.58
N HIS A 345 -2.02 -18.96 8.29
CA HIS A 345 -1.41 -18.08 9.29
C HIS A 345 -2.46 -17.29 10.06
N THR A 346 -2.09 -16.82 11.25
CA THR A 346 -2.87 -15.80 11.97
C THR A 346 -2.44 -14.43 11.46
N LEU A 347 -3.40 -13.62 11.02
CA LEU A 347 -3.15 -12.25 10.58
C LEU A 347 -3.56 -11.28 11.69
N ILE A 348 -2.65 -10.45 12.17
CA ILE A 348 -2.93 -9.37 13.12
C ILE A 348 -2.90 -8.04 12.36
N LEU A 349 -3.98 -7.27 12.48
CA LEU A 349 -4.16 -5.96 11.89
C LEU A 349 -4.16 -4.90 12.99
N GLY A 350 -3.22 -3.98 12.92
CA GLY A 350 -3.03 -2.94 13.92
C GLY A 350 -1.78 -3.16 14.78
N TRP A 351 -1.48 -2.15 15.59
CA TRP A 351 -0.35 -2.17 16.52
C TRP A 351 -0.77 -1.47 17.81
N SER A 352 -0.66 -2.17 18.94
CA SER A 352 -0.98 -1.64 20.27
C SER A 352 -0.09 -2.27 21.34
N ASP A 353 -0.17 -1.75 22.56
CA ASP A 353 0.57 -2.28 23.72
C ASP A 353 0.24 -3.75 24.02
N LYS A 354 -0.92 -4.25 23.54
CA LYS A 354 -1.39 -5.63 23.71
C LYS A 354 -0.78 -6.62 22.71
N LEU A 355 -0.09 -6.13 21.68
CA LEU A 355 0.48 -6.98 20.63
C LEU A 355 1.49 -7.99 21.22
N GLY A 356 2.34 -7.54 22.16
CA GLY A 356 3.35 -8.42 22.76
C GLY A 356 2.74 -9.59 23.52
N SER A 357 1.74 -9.32 24.37
CA SER A 357 1.04 -10.38 25.11
C SER A 357 0.25 -11.30 24.18
N LEU A 358 -0.39 -10.76 23.14
CA LEU A 358 -1.09 -11.56 22.13
C LEU A 358 -0.11 -12.48 21.37
N LEU A 359 1.06 -11.99 20.99
CA LEU A 359 2.09 -12.78 20.33
C LEU A 359 2.61 -13.91 21.23
N ASN A 360 2.80 -13.64 22.53
CA ASN A 360 3.17 -14.66 23.51
C ASN A 360 2.10 -15.76 23.60
N GLN A 361 0.83 -15.39 23.78
CA GLN A 361 -0.28 -16.34 23.86
C GLN A 361 -0.42 -17.18 22.58
N LEU A 362 -0.26 -16.57 21.40
CA LEU A 362 -0.26 -17.29 20.13
C LEU A 362 0.97 -18.20 19.96
N ALA A 363 2.14 -17.82 20.50
CA ALA A 363 3.32 -18.67 20.45
C ALA A 363 3.13 -19.93 21.29
N ILE A 364 2.55 -19.82 22.48
CA ILE A 364 2.18 -20.94 23.36
C ILE A 364 1.18 -21.86 22.66
N ALA A 365 0.08 -21.30 22.15
CA ALA A 365 -0.97 -22.08 21.47
C ALA A 365 -0.51 -22.78 20.17
N ASN A 366 0.62 -22.37 19.56
CA ASN A 366 1.16 -23.04 18.37
C ASN A 366 2.27 -24.05 18.72
N GLU A 367 2.64 -24.21 20.00
CA GLU A 367 3.71 -25.12 20.41
C GLU A 367 3.37 -26.58 20.08
N SER A 368 2.13 -27.01 20.30
CA SER A 368 1.65 -28.37 19.97
C SER A 368 1.80 -28.71 18.48
N LEU A 369 1.76 -27.69 17.60
CA LEU A 369 1.96 -27.82 16.15
C LEU A 369 3.44 -27.77 15.73
N GLY A 370 4.38 -27.58 16.66
CA GLY A 370 5.80 -27.36 16.38
C GLY A 370 6.11 -25.93 15.89
N GLY A 371 5.25 -24.98 16.20
CA GLY A 371 5.36 -23.57 15.81
C GLY A 371 4.34 -23.17 14.74
N GLY A 372 3.98 -21.88 14.72
CA GLY A 372 3.04 -21.30 13.78
C GLY A 372 3.62 -20.19 12.91
N THR A 373 2.78 -19.58 12.09
CA THR A 373 3.10 -18.32 11.41
C THR A 373 2.10 -17.25 11.82
N VAL A 374 2.62 -16.12 12.27
CA VAL A 374 1.84 -14.92 12.59
C VAL A 374 2.30 -13.78 11.69
N VAL A 375 1.37 -13.15 10.97
CA VAL A 375 1.66 -12.00 10.12
C VAL A 375 1.09 -10.77 10.80
N VAL A 376 1.92 -9.75 11.04
CA VAL A 376 1.51 -8.48 11.63
C VAL A 376 1.52 -7.40 10.55
N MET A 377 0.39 -6.72 10.35
CA MET A 377 0.28 -5.58 9.46
C MET A 377 -0.14 -4.32 10.20
N ALA A 378 0.69 -3.28 10.11
CA ALA A 378 0.39 -1.97 10.68
C ALA A 378 0.92 -0.83 9.80
N GLU A 379 0.42 0.38 10.05
CA GLU A 379 0.88 1.62 9.40
C GLU A 379 2.17 2.15 10.06
N ARG A 380 3.13 1.25 10.33
CA ARG A 380 4.46 1.54 10.87
C ARG A 380 5.54 1.03 9.93
N ASP A 381 6.77 1.53 10.08
CA ASP A 381 7.90 1.03 9.31
C ASP A 381 8.24 -0.41 9.73
N LYS A 382 8.42 -1.29 8.75
CA LYS A 382 8.67 -2.72 8.97
C LYS A 382 9.88 -2.95 9.88
N GLU A 383 10.93 -2.17 9.70
CA GLU A 383 12.19 -2.32 10.42
C GLU A 383 12.03 -2.00 11.90
N GLU A 384 11.25 -0.97 12.23
CA GLU A 384 10.91 -0.65 13.61
C GLU A 384 10.08 -1.78 14.24
N MET A 385 9.09 -2.30 13.51
CA MET A 385 8.27 -3.41 13.98
C MET A 385 9.10 -4.66 14.25
N GLU A 386 10.01 -5.03 13.34
CA GLU A 386 10.91 -6.18 13.52
C GLU A 386 11.88 -5.98 14.69
N LEU A 387 12.41 -4.76 14.86
CA LEU A 387 13.26 -4.44 16.01
C LEU A 387 12.50 -4.48 17.33
N ASP A 388 11.26 -3.99 17.37
CA ASP A 388 10.43 -3.99 18.58
C ASP A 388 10.02 -5.42 18.96
N ILE A 389 9.70 -6.27 17.98
CA ILE A 389 9.43 -7.71 18.21
C ILE A 389 10.69 -8.44 18.67
N ALA A 390 11.86 -8.13 18.11
CA ALA A 390 13.12 -8.74 18.53
C ALA A 390 13.56 -8.37 19.96
N LYS A 391 13.02 -7.27 20.52
CA LYS A 391 13.26 -6.87 21.92
C LYS A 391 12.31 -7.55 22.90
N MET A 392 11.28 -8.26 22.43
CA MET A 392 10.33 -8.91 23.32
C MET A 392 11.03 -10.06 24.07
N GLU A 393 10.85 -10.08 25.40
CA GLU A 393 11.55 -11.00 26.31
C GLU A 393 10.80 -12.32 26.54
N PHE A 394 10.20 -12.90 25.49
CA PHE A 394 9.54 -14.21 25.55
C PHE A 394 9.95 -15.13 24.41
N ASP A 395 9.82 -16.44 24.62
CA ASP A 395 10.15 -17.46 23.62
C ASP A 395 9.00 -17.60 22.61
N PHE A 396 9.34 -17.59 21.32
CA PHE A 396 8.38 -17.78 20.24
C PHE A 396 8.01 -19.26 20.01
N ARG A 397 8.66 -20.22 20.69
CA ARG A 397 8.31 -21.66 20.65
C ARG A 397 8.17 -22.20 19.21
N GLY A 398 9.07 -21.78 18.31
CA GLY A 398 9.06 -22.14 16.89
C GLY A 398 8.13 -21.30 15.99
N THR A 399 7.33 -20.41 16.56
CA THR A 399 6.43 -19.51 15.81
C THR A 399 7.21 -18.40 15.10
N SER A 400 6.99 -18.28 13.79
CA SER A 400 7.59 -17.22 12.98
C SER A 400 6.66 -15.99 12.91
N VAL A 401 7.21 -14.81 13.17
CA VAL A 401 6.48 -13.54 13.04
C VAL A 401 6.96 -12.75 11.83
N ILE A 402 6.02 -12.37 10.96
CA ILE A 402 6.29 -11.66 9.71
C ILE A 402 5.63 -10.27 9.76
N CYS A 403 6.45 -9.23 9.76
CA CYS A 403 5.96 -7.85 9.76
C CYS A 403 5.76 -7.29 8.34
N ARG A 404 4.67 -6.57 8.12
CA ARG A 404 4.39 -5.87 6.86
C ARG A 404 3.85 -4.46 7.14
N SER A 405 4.41 -3.46 6.47
CA SER A 405 3.92 -2.08 6.56
C SER A 405 2.74 -1.90 5.59
N GLY A 406 1.58 -1.46 6.05
CA GLY A 406 0.41 -1.25 5.20
C GLY A 406 -0.86 -0.89 5.98
N SER A 407 -1.88 -0.42 5.25
CA SER A 407 -3.16 -0.06 5.84
C SER A 407 -4.21 -1.16 5.64
N PRO A 408 -4.96 -1.57 6.67
CA PRO A 408 -6.04 -2.55 6.53
C PRO A 408 -7.23 -2.01 5.70
N LEU A 409 -7.29 -0.69 5.47
CA LEU A 409 -8.32 -0.05 4.65
C LEU A 409 -8.03 -0.17 3.13
N ILE A 410 -6.80 -0.56 2.77
CA ILE A 410 -6.36 -0.65 1.38
C ILE A 410 -6.33 -2.13 0.96
N LEU A 411 -7.16 -2.50 0.00
CA LEU A 411 -7.25 -3.89 -0.48
C LEU A 411 -5.92 -4.44 -1.03
N ALA A 412 -5.09 -3.58 -1.64
CA ALA A 412 -3.77 -3.99 -2.13
C ALA A 412 -2.82 -4.40 -0.99
N ASP A 413 -2.92 -3.76 0.17
CA ASP A 413 -2.14 -4.10 1.36
C ASP A 413 -2.67 -5.38 2.02
N LEU A 414 -3.98 -5.57 2.06
CA LEU A 414 -4.59 -6.83 2.52
C LEU A 414 -4.18 -8.02 1.65
N LYS A 415 -4.06 -7.83 0.33
CA LYS A 415 -3.53 -8.86 -0.59
C LYS A 415 -2.07 -9.19 -0.30
N LYS A 416 -1.26 -8.18 0.02
CA LYS A 416 0.16 -8.37 0.38
C LYS A 416 0.35 -9.27 1.60
N VAL A 417 -0.62 -9.34 2.52
CA VAL A 417 -0.57 -10.22 3.69
C VAL A 417 -1.37 -11.52 3.54
N SER A 418 -1.76 -11.87 2.31
CA SER A 418 -2.53 -13.08 1.99
C SER A 418 -3.80 -13.23 2.86
N VAL A 419 -4.56 -12.14 3.02
CA VAL A 419 -5.76 -12.09 3.88
C VAL A 419 -6.78 -13.21 3.60
N SER A 420 -6.96 -13.60 2.33
CA SER A 420 -7.92 -14.64 1.93
C SER A 420 -7.50 -16.04 2.38
N LYS A 421 -6.23 -16.26 2.71
CA LYS A 421 -5.66 -17.56 3.12
C LYS A 421 -5.40 -17.67 4.62
N ALA A 422 -5.63 -16.60 5.39
CA ALA A 422 -5.46 -16.59 6.84
C ALA A 422 -6.52 -17.47 7.53
N ARG A 423 -6.13 -18.16 8.60
CA ARG A 423 -7.05 -19.00 9.41
C ARG A 423 -7.92 -18.17 10.35
N ALA A 424 -7.37 -17.05 10.82
CA ALA A 424 -8.00 -16.09 11.72
C ALA A 424 -7.37 -14.73 11.45
N ILE A 425 -8.19 -13.68 11.52
CA ILE A 425 -7.78 -12.30 11.34
C ILE A 425 -8.17 -11.54 12.61
N VAL A 426 -7.18 -11.05 13.34
CA VAL A 426 -7.37 -10.29 14.58
C VAL A 426 -7.22 -8.81 14.27
N VAL A 427 -8.26 -8.02 14.54
CA VAL A 427 -8.24 -6.56 14.45
C VAL A 427 -8.02 -6.02 15.87
N LEU A 428 -6.81 -5.51 16.11
CA LEU A 428 -6.44 -4.91 17.39
C LEU A 428 -6.98 -3.48 17.48
N ALA A 429 -7.45 -3.11 18.67
CA ALA A 429 -7.83 -1.74 18.96
C ALA A 429 -6.57 -0.86 19.05
N GLU A 430 -6.65 0.33 18.49
CA GLU A 430 -5.61 1.35 18.67
C GLU A 430 -5.67 1.96 20.05
N ASP A 431 -4.50 2.35 20.55
CA ASP A 431 -4.35 3.04 21.81
C ASP A 431 -4.89 4.48 21.70
N GLY A 432 -5.63 4.93 22.71
CA GLY A 432 -6.17 6.29 22.77
C GLY A 432 -7.69 6.33 22.94
N ASN A 433 -8.38 7.05 22.06
CA ASN A 433 -9.82 7.26 22.17
C ASN A 433 -10.60 6.03 21.63
N ALA A 434 -11.43 5.43 22.51
CA ALA A 434 -12.24 4.26 22.19
C ALA A 434 -13.13 4.46 20.96
N ASP A 435 -13.84 5.59 20.86
CA ASP A 435 -14.73 5.87 19.71
C ASP A 435 -13.99 5.90 18.37
N GLN A 436 -12.78 6.47 18.36
CA GLN A 436 -11.96 6.55 17.15
C GLN A 436 -11.41 5.18 16.77
N SER A 437 -11.00 4.41 17.77
CA SER A 437 -10.52 3.04 17.62
C SER A 437 -11.62 2.13 17.05
N ASP A 438 -12.82 2.19 17.63
CA ASP A 438 -13.98 1.40 17.20
C ASP A 438 -14.46 1.80 15.80
N ALA A 439 -14.45 3.11 15.48
CA ALA A 439 -14.74 3.57 14.13
C ALA A 439 -13.72 3.04 13.11
N ARG A 440 -12.43 2.91 13.48
CA ARG A 440 -11.40 2.30 12.63
C ARG A 440 -11.58 0.78 12.52
N ALA A 441 -11.95 0.10 13.61
CA ALA A 441 -12.26 -1.32 13.62
C ALA A 441 -13.43 -1.63 12.68
N LEU A 442 -14.52 -0.86 12.77
CA LEU A 442 -15.68 -0.98 11.87
C LEU A 442 -15.29 -0.80 10.38
N ARG A 443 -14.47 0.22 10.08
CA ARG A 443 -13.97 0.43 8.69
C ARG A 443 -13.09 -0.71 8.21
N THR A 444 -12.32 -1.31 9.11
CA THR A 444 -11.47 -2.47 8.82
C THR A 444 -12.34 -3.70 8.51
N VAL A 445 -13.38 -3.95 9.31
CA VAL A 445 -14.37 -5.01 9.05
C VAL A 445 -15.05 -4.82 7.69
N LEU A 446 -15.45 -3.59 7.33
CA LEU A 446 -15.99 -3.27 6.00
C LEU A 446 -15.00 -3.55 4.86
N SER A 447 -13.71 -3.24 5.07
CA SER A 447 -12.65 -3.53 4.10
C SER A 447 -12.47 -5.04 3.89
N LEU A 448 -12.49 -5.80 4.98
CA LEU A 448 -12.30 -7.25 5.00
C LEU A 448 -13.49 -8.00 4.38
N THR A 449 -14.72 -7.57 4.68
CA THR A 449 -15.93 -8.08 4.03
C THR A 449 -16.00 -7.72 2.54
N GLY A 450 -15.32 -6.66 2.11
CA GLY A 450 -15.16 -6.28 0.70
C GLY A 450 -14.19 -7.13 -0.12
N VAL A 451 -13.47 -8.09 0.48
CA VAL A 451 -12.51 -8.96 -0.21
C VAL A 451 -13.26 -9.96 -1.12
N LYS A 452 -13.17 -9.77 -2.44
CA LYS A 452 -13.89 -10.57 -3.45
C LYS A 452 -13.59 -12.07 -3.44
N GLU A 453 -12.39 -12.44 -2.99
CA GLU A 453 -11.95 -13.84 -2.93
C GLU A 453 -12.58 -14.60 -1.75
N GLY A 454 -13.28 -13.88 -0.85
CA GLY A 454 -13.76 -14.40 0.41
C GLY A 454 -12.64 -14.53 1.45
N LEU A 455 -13.04 -14.79 2.70
CA LEU A 455 -12.15 -15.08 3.81
C LEU A 455 -12.32 -16.55 4.18
N ARG A 456 -11.20 -17.26 4.35
CA ARG A 456 -11.22 -18.66 4.80
C ARG A 456 -11.48 -18.77 6.31
N GLY A 457 -10.97 -17.81 7.07
CA GLY A 457 -11.07 -17.75 8.52
C GLY A 457 -12.18 -16.86 9.04
N HIS A 458 -12.22 -16.73 10.37
CA HIS A 458 -13.06 -15.78 11.08
C HIS A 458 -12.28 -14.51 11.46
N LEU A 459 -13.02 -13.47 11.82
CA LEU A 459 -12.54 -12.16 12.23
C LEU A 459 -12.73 -12.02 13.73
N VAL A 460 -11.67 -11.74 14.47
CA VAL A 460 -11.75 -11.39 15.89
C VAL A 460 -11.49 -9.89 16.01
N VAL A 461 -12.47 -9.13 16.48
CA VAL A 461 -12.39 -7.67 16.51
C VAL A 461 -12.41 -7.19 17.96
N GLU A 462 -11.33 -6.56 18.37
CA GLU A 462 -11.26 -5.87 19.65
C GLU A 462 -12.02 -4.54 19.58
N LEU A 463 -12.90 -4.30 20.55
CA LEU A 463 -13.64 -3.05 20.70
C LEU A 463 -13.37 -2.42 22.08
N GLY A 464 -13.33 -1.09 22.09
CA GLY A 464 -13.16 -0.28 23.29
C GLY A 464 -14.47 0.01 24.02
N ASP A 465 -15.58 0.11 23.27
CA ASP A 465 -16.90 0.47 23.78
C ASP A 465 -17.97 -0.59 23.44
N LEU A 466 -18.86 -0.87 24.39
CA LEU A 466 -19.94 -1.83 24.25
C LEU A 466 -21.04 -1.31 23.31
N ASP A 467 -21.27 0.01 23.30
CA ASP A 467 -22.32 0.64 22.49
C ASP A 467 -22.07 0.45 20.98
N ASN A 468 -20.80 0.32 20.58
CA ASN A 468 -20.39 0.16 19.19
C ASN A 468 -20.46 -1.30 18.69
N GLU A 469 -20.58 -2.27 19.60
CA GLU A 469 -20.54 -3.70 19.28
C GLU A 469 -21.65 -4.12 18.30
N VAL A 470 -22.87 -3.63 18.52
CA VAL A 470 -24.05 -3.99 17.71
C VAL A 470 -23.85 -3.64 16.24
N LEU A 471 -23.24 -2.48 15.96
CA LEU A 471 -23.00 -2.03 14.60
C LEU A 471 -21.93 -2.88 13.90
N VAL A 472 -20.88 -3.26 14.63
CA VAL A 472 -19.79 -4.10 14.09
C VAL A 472 -20.32 -5.50 13.76
N LYS A 473 -21.11 -6.10 14.65
CA LYS A 473 -21.78 -7.40 14.42
C LYS A 473 -22.76 -7.34 13.25
N LEU A 474 -23.55 -6.27 13.13
CA LEU A 474 -24.51 -6.09 12.04
C LEU A 474 -23.83 -6.08 10.67
N VAL A 475 -22.66 -5.45 10.57
CA VAL A 475 -21.90 -5.33 9.32
C VAL A 475 -21.07 -6.59 9.03
N GLY A 476 -20.48 -7.19 10.06
CA GLY A 476 -19.63 -8.36 9.96
C GLY A 476 -20.36 -9.67 9.69
N GLY A 477 -21.62 -9.78 10.16
CA GLY A 477 -22.38 -11.02 10.11
C GLY A 477 -21.68 -12.15 10.87
N ASP A 478 -21.88 -13.38 10.42
CA ASP A 478 -21.39 -14.61 11.08
C ASP A 478 -19.87 -14.78 11.04
N LEU A 479 -19.15 -13.94 10.30
CA LEU A 479 -17.69 -14.01 10.19
C LEU A 479 -16.98 -13.27 11.34
N VAL A 480 -17.68 -12.41 12.08
CA VAL A 480 -17.08 -11.51 13.08
C VAL A 480 -17.46 -11.91 14.49
N GLU A 481 -16.42 -12.19 15.29
CA GLU A 481 -16.48 -12.31 16.73
C GLU A 481 -15.93 -11.03 17.37
N THR A 482 -16.74 -10.35 18.19
CA THR A 482 -16.34 -9.11 18.86
C THR A 482 -15.92 -9.39 20.29
N VAL A 483 -14.81 -8.78 20.72
CA VAL A 483 -14.32 -8.82 22.10
C VAL A 483 -14.28 -7.37 22.61
N VAL A 484 -15.24 -7.01 23.46
CA VAL A 484 -15.30 -5.69 24.09
C VAL A 484 -14.38 -5.68 25.30
N ALA A 485 -13.12 -5.32 25.09
CA ALA A 485 -12.06 -5.46 26.09
C ALA A 485 -12.38 -4.70 27.38
N HIS A 486 -12.97 -3.51 27.29
CA HIS A 486 -13.32 -2.73 28.47
C HIS A 486 -14.39 -3.45 29.31
N ASP A 487 -15.51 -3.86 28.73
CA ASP A 487 -16.60 -4.54 29.47
C ASP A 487 -16.13 -5.84 30.13
N VAL A 488 -15.39 -6.69 29.40
CA VAL A 488 -14.87 -7.97 29.91
C VAL A 488 -14.00 -7.76 31.16
N ILE A 489 -13.05 -6.82 31.12
CA ILE A 489 -12.19 -6.52 32.27
C ILE A 489 -13.02 -6.01 33.46
N GLY A 490 -14.02 -5.17 33.23
CA GLY A 490 -14.93 -4.69 34.27
C GLY A 490 -15.67 -5.83 34.98
N ARG A 491 -16.19 -6.79 34.22
CA ARG A 491 -16.87 -7.99 34.76
C ARG A 491 -15.92 -8.87 35.57
N LEU A 492 -14.71 -9.12 35.05
CA LEU A 492 -13.70 -9.91 35.74
C LEU A 492 -13.29 -9.25 37.07
N MET A 493 -13.10 -7.93 37.10
CA MET A 493 -12.79 -7.19 38.33
C MET A 493 -13.87 -7.36 39.39
N ILE A 494 -15.15 -7.30 39.02
CA ILE A 494 -16.26 -7.48 39.96
C ILE A 494 -16.27 -8.91 40.52
N GLN A 495 -16.10 -9.91 39.66
CA GLN A 495 -16.08 -11.31 40.09
C GLN A 495 -14.91 -11.56 41.07
N CYS A 496 -13.72 -11.06 40.76
CA CYS A 496 -12.54 -11.19 41.61
C CYS A 496 -12.67 -10.41 42.93
N ALA A 497 -13.33 -9.25 42.92
CA ALA A 497 -13.61 -8.48 44.14
C ALA A 497 -14.59 -9.21 45.07
N ARG A 498 -15.53 -9.98 44.51
CA ARG A 498 -16.54 -10.73 45.28
C ARG A 498 -16.01 -12.09 45.76
N GLN A 499 -15.12 -12.72 45.01
CA GLN A 499 -14.52 -14.00 45.36
C GLN A 499 -12.99 -13.91 45.23
N PRO A 500 -12.27 -13.59 46.33
CA PRO A 500 -10.82 -13.60 46.34
C PRO A 500 -10.28 -14.97 45.92
N GLY A 501 -9.29 -14.99 45.04
CA GLY A 501 -8.73 -16.20 44.44
C GLY A 501 -9.20 -16.47 43.01
N LEU A 502 -10.35 -15.94 42.59
CA LEU A 502 -10.80 -16.06 41.19
C LEU A 502 -9.85 -15.37 40.19
N ALA A 503 -9.09 -14.37 40.63
CA ALA A 503 -8.16 -13.66 39.73
C ALA A 503 -7.12 -14.61 39.12
N GLN A 504 -6.48 -15.45 39.97
CA GLN A 504 -5.52 -16.45 39.51
C GLN A 504 -6.19 -17.46 38.58
N ILE A 505 -7.39 -17.93 38.94
CA ILE A 505 -8.14 -18.90 38.14
C ILE A 505 -8.49 -18.33 36.76
N TRP A 506 -8.88 -17.05 36.67
CA TRP A 506 -9.17 -16.39 35.41
C TRP A 506 -7.92 -16.16 34.57
N GLU A 507 -6.79 -15.82 35.19
CA GLU A 507 -5.50 -15.70 34.52
C GLU A 507 -5.07 -17.06 33.92
N ASP A 508 -5.21 -18.13 34.70
CA ASP A 508 -4.87 -19.49 34.28
C ASP A 508 -5.77 -20.02 33.15
N ILE A 509 -7.10 -19.77 33.22
CA ILE A 509 -8.09 -20.29 32.25
C ILE A 509 -8.17 -19.48 30.95
N LEU A 510 -7.88 -18.17 31.01
CA LEU A 510 -7.92 -17.30 29.82
C LEU A 510 -6.59 -17.24 29.06
N GLY A 511 -5.49 -17.62 29.71
CA GLY A 511 -4.21 -17.85 29.06
C GLY A 511 -4.06 -19.28 28.52
N PHE A 512 -2.97 -19.54 27.81
CA PHE A 512 -2.59 -20.86 27.30
C PHE A 512 -1.47 -21.53 28.12
N GLU A 513 -1.11 -21.00 29.30
CA GLU A 513 0.03 -21.52 30.06
C GLU A 513 -0.29 -22.78 30.88
N ASN A 514 -1.55 -23.01 31.23
CA ASN A 514 -1.97 -24.05 32.18
C ASN A 514 -3.07 -24.94 31.60
N CYS A 515 -4.34 -24.65 31.91
CA CYS A 515 -5.46 -25.43 31.39
C CYS A 515 -6.57 -24.48 30.95
N GLU A 516 -7.12 -24.75 29.78
CA GLU A 516 -8.02 -23.86 29.09
C GLU A 516 -9.14 -24.63 28.38
N PHE A 517 -10.05 -23.87 27.75
CA PHE A 517 -11.23 -24.42 27.12
C PHE A 517 -10.94 -25.00 25.73
N TYR A 518 -11.22 -26.28 25.57
CA TYR A 518 -11.16 -26.98 24.29
C TYR A 518 -12.51 -27.52 23.86
N ILE A 519 -12.82 -27.36 22.58
CA ILE A 519 -14.03 -27.91 21.96
C ILE A 519 -13.61 -28.93 20.91
N LYS A 520 -14.02 -30.19 21.10
CA LYS A 520 -13.65 -31.28 20.19
C LYS A 520 -14.77 -32.27 20.01
N LYS A 521 -14.90 -32.78 18.78
CA LYS A 521 -15.86 -33.83 18.45
C LYS A 521 -15.32 -35.19 18.88
N TRP A 522 -16.13 -35.96 19.61
CA TRP A 522 -15.78 -37.31 20.08
C TRP A 522 -16.83 -38.34 19.66
N PRO A 523 -16.70 -38.94 18.45
CA PRO A 523 -17.71 -39.86 17.92
C PRO A 523 -17.98 -41.09 18.79
N GLN A 524 -16.99 -41.52 19.58
CA GLN A 524 -17.11 -42.66 20.50
C GLN A 524 -18.03 -42.40 21.72
N LEU A 525 -18.40 -41.14 21.97
CA LEU A 525 -19.28 -40.75 23.09
C LEU A 525 -20.74 -40.54 22.66
N HIS A 526 -21.07 -40.71 21.37
CA HIS A 526 -22.44 -40.57 20.89
C HIS A 526 -23.37 -41.59 21.59
N GLY A 527 -24.51 -41.12 22.09
CA GLY A 527 -25.48 -41.92 22.83
C GLY A 527 -25.18 -42.06 24.33
N MET A 528 -24.04 -41.57 24.83
CA MET A 528 -23.75 -41.53 26.26
C MET A 528 -24.46 -40.35 26.94
N GLN A 529 -24.80 -40.52 28.22
CA GLN A 529 -25.33 -39.45 29.06
C GLN A 529 -24.21 -38.53 29.53
N PHE A 530 -24.53 -37.25 29.76
CA PHE A 530 -23.56 -36.28 30.21
C PHE A 530 -22.93 -36.66 31.56
N GLU A 531 -23.67 -37.31 32.47
CA GLU A 531 -23.10 -37.82 33.73
C GLU A 531 -21.95 -38.83 33.52
N GLU A 532 -22.02 -39.62 32.45
CA GLU A 532 -20.97 -40.59 32.09
C GLU A 532 -19.82 -39.88 31.38
N VAL A 533 -20.14 -38.95 30.48
CA VAL A 533 -19.15 -38.13 29.77
C VAL A 533 -18.30 -37.33 30.75
N LEU A 534 -18.90 -36.76 31.80
CA LEU A 534 -18.24 -35.97 32.83
C LEU A 534 -17.06 -36.70 33.50
N ILE A 535 -17.16 -38.03 33.66
CA ILE A 535 -16.13 -38.86 34.27
C ILE A 535 -15.34 -39.71 33.25
N SER A 536 -15.55 -39.46 31.95
CA SER A 536 -14.91 -40.24 30.89
C SER A 536 -13.48 -39.77 30.58
N PHE A 537 -13.06 -38.58 31.02
CA PHE A 537 -11.76 -38.01 30.69
C PHE A 537 -10.86 -37.99 31.94
N PRO A 538 -9.73 -38.74 31.95
CA PRO A 538 -8.79 -38.71 33.07
C PRO A 538 -8.09 -37.36 33.24
N ASP A 539 -7.71 -36.75 32.11
CA ASP A 539 -6.84 -35.56 32.05
C ASP A 539 -7.61 -34.30 31.60
N ALA A 540 -8.95 -34.33 31.63
CA ALA A 540 -9.78 -33.18 31.28
C ALA A 540 -11.10 -33.17 32.04
N ILE A 541 -11.70 -31.99 32.20
CA ILE A 541 -12.98 -31.79 32.89
C ILE A 541 -14.04 -31.30 31.90
N PRO A 542 -15.01 -32.13 31.50
CA PRO A 542 -16.14 -31.69 30.69
C PRO A 542 -16.99 -30.64 31.41
N CYS A 543 -17.19 -29.50 30.77
CA CYS A 543 -17.93 -28.37 31.31
C CYS A 543 -19.15 -27.98 30.47
N GLY A 544 -19.28 -28.53 29.27
CA GLY A 544 -20.40 -28.22 28.39
C GLY A 544 -20.46 -29.06 27.11
N ILE A 545 -21.50 -28.82 26.33
CA ILE A 545 -21.72 -29.44 25.02
C ILE A 545 -22.04 -28.35 24.01
N LYS A 546 -21.40 -28.40 22.85
CA LYS A 546 -21.79 -27.63 21.67
C LYS A 546 -22.79 -28.46 20.86
N VAL A 547 -24.04 -28.02 20.88
CA VAL A 547 -25.17 -28.79 20.36
C VAL A 547 -25.33 -28.54 18.86
N ALA A 548 -25.17 -29.58 18.04
CA ALA A 548 -25.26 -29.48 16.59
C ALA A 548 -26.68 -29.13 16.13
N SER A 549 -27.71 -29.70 16.76
CA SER A 549 -29.12 -29.43 16.44
C SER A 549 -29.55 -27.98 16.70
N SER A 550 -28.81 -27.26 17.55
CA SER A 550 -29.04 -25.85 17.88
C SER A 550 -28.09 -24.92 17.13
N GLY A 551 -27.61 -25.33 15.96
CA GLY A 551 -26.71 -24.52 15.13
C GLY A 551 -25.33 -24.28 15.76
N GLY A 552 -24.88 -25.19 16.63
CA GLY A 552 -23.59 -25.05 17.31
C GLY A 552 -23.61 -24.17 18.55
N LYS A 553 -24.78 -23.94 19.17
CA LYS A 553 -24.88 -23.26 20.46
C LYS A 553 -24.17 -24.07 21.56
N ILE A 554 -23.33 -23.41 22.33
CA ILE A 554 -22.66 -23.99 23.49
C ILE A 554 -23.60 -23.92 24.70
N ILE A 555 -23.84 -25.06 25.33
CA ILE A 555 -24.56 -25.19 26.60
C ILE A 555 -23.55 -25.57 27.68
N LEU A 556 -23.30 -24.64 28.60
CA LEU A 556 -22.48 -24.89 29.79
C LEU A 556 -23.32 -25.60 30.85
N ASN A 557 -22.70 -26.55 31.55
CA ASN A 557 -23.31 -27.38 32.59
C ASN A 557 -24.70 -27.94 32.17
N PRO A 558 -24.76 -28.75 31.09
CA PRO A 558 -26.00 -29.38 30.67
C PRO A 558 -26.51 -30.36 31.74
N ASP A 559 -27.79 -30.73 31.65
CA ASP A 559 -28.36 -31.72 32.57
C ASP A 559 -27.62 -33.06 32.47
N ASP A 560 -27.42 -33.74 33.61
CA ASP A 560 -26.79 -35.07 33.69
C ASP A 560 -27.40 -36.09 32.72
N SER A 561 -28.71 -35.98 32.49
CA SER A 561 -29.50 -36.83 31.60
C SER A 561 -29.37 -36.48 30.10
N TYR A 562 -28.65 -35.41 29.75
CA TYR A 562 -28.45 -35.02 28.35
C TYR A 562 -27.69 -36.12 27.61
N VAL A 563 -28.24 -36.56 26.48
CA VAL A 563 -27.63 -37.62 25.65
C VAL A 563 -26.90 -36.99 24.48
N LEU A 564 -25.61 -37.24 24.36
CA LEU A 564 -24.79 -36.73 23.25
C LEU A 564 -25.31 -37.24 21.91
N GLN A 565 -25.59 -36.31 20.99
CA GLN A 565 -26.07 -36.62 19.65
C GLN A 565 -24.92 -36.65 18.64
N GLU A 566 -25.20 -37.21 17.46
CA GLU A 566 -24.24 -37.20 16.37
C GLU A 566 -23.96 -35.76 15.91
N GLY A 567 -22.69 -35.36 15.97
CA GLY A 567 -22.26 -34.02 15.60
C GLY A 567 -22.06 -33.06 16.78
N ASP A 568 -22.50 -33.44 17.98
CA ASP A 568 -22.20 -32.66 19.18
C ASP A 568 -20.69 -32.67 19.46
N GLU A 569 -20.18 -31.56 19.98
CA GLU A 569 -18.79 -31.41 20.41
C GLU A 569 -18.76 -31.21 21.93
N VAL A 570 -17.78 -31.82 22.60
CA VAL A 570 -17.62 -31.70 24.05
C VAL A 570 -16.71 -30.52 24.35
N LEU A 571 -17.16 -29.63 25.23
CA LEU A 571 -16.35 -28.56 25.80
C LEU A 571 -15.70 -29.09 27.08
N VAL A 572 -14.38 -29.05 27.14
CA VAL A 572 -13.60 -29.48 28.30
C VAL A 572 -12.63 -28.37 28.76
N ILE A 573 -12.17 -28.47 30.00
CA ILE A 573 -10.95 -27.81 30.47
C ILE A 573 -9.83 -28.87 30.46
N ALA A 574 -8.75 -28.62 29.76
CA ALA A 574 -7.60 -29.52 29.61
C ALA A 574 -6.29 -28.72 29.46
N GLU A 575 -5.14 -29.38 29.59
CA GLU A 575 -3.80 -28.75 29.52
C GLU A 575 -3.40 -28.31 28.11
N ASP A 576 -3.86 -29.03 27.07
CA ASP A 576 -3.55 -28.71 25.66
C ASP A 576 -4.57 -29.41 24.74
N ASP A 577 -4.60 -29.09 23.45
CA ASP A 577 -5.60 -29.58 22.49
C ASP A 577 -5.46 -31.09 22.15
N ASP A 578 -4.27 -31.64 22.39
CA ASP A 578 -3.90 -33.03 22.14
C ASP A 578 -3.62 -33.87 23.40
N SER A 579 -3.68 -33.28 24.59
CA SER A 579 -3.31 -33.93 25.86
C SER A 579 -4.40 -34.85 26.45
N TYR A 580 -5.63 -34.80 25.93
CA TYR A 580 -6.78 -35.49 26.52
C TYR A 580 -7.53 -36.41 25.54
N ALA A 581 -8.01 -37.53 26.05
CA ALA A 581 -8.87 -38.48 25.33
C ALA A 581 -9.82 -39.19 26.30
N PRO A 582 -11.02 -39.62 25.84
CA PRO A 582 -11.92 -40.35 26.70
C PRO A 582 -11.43 -41.79 26.91
N ALA A 583 -11.57 -42.27 28.13
CA ALA A 583 -11.17 -43.60 28.59
C ALA A 583 -12.39 -44.42 29.05
N ALA A 584 -12.14 -45.65 29.50
CA ALA A 584 -13.18 -46.47 30.11
C ALA A 584 -13.67 -45.83 31.41
N LEU A 585 -14.98 -45.91 31.67
CA LEU A 585 -15.59 -45.30 32.85
C LEU A 585 -14.93 -45.79 34.15
N PRO A 586 -14.44 -44.87 35.00
CA PRO A 586 -13.84 -45.25 36.27
C PRO A 586 -14.92 -45.71 37.26
N MET A 587 -14.53 -46.54 38.23
CA MET A 587 -15.40 -46.89 39.35
C MET A 587 -15.47 -45.73 40.35
N VAL A 588 -16.56 -44.95 40.28
CA VAL A 588 -16.82 -43.84 41.21
C VAL A 588 -17.87 -44.25 42.25
N GLN A 589 -17.57 -44.09 43.54
CA GLN A 589 -18.54 -44.34 44.60
C GLN A 589 -19.59 -43.23 44.64
N ARG A 590 -20.86 -43.58 44.45
CA ARG A 590 -21.97 -42.63 44.59
C ARG A 590 -22.24 -42.35 46.08
N GLY A 591 -22.46 -41.09 46.42
CA GLY A 591 -22.74 -40.62 47.78
C GLY A 591 -23.75 -39.48 47.80
N ASN A 592 -24.31 -39.18 48.98
CA ASN A 592 -25.23 -38.07 49.17
C ASN A 592 -24.51 -36.87 49.79
N LEU A 593 -24.77 -35.67 49.29
CA LEU A 593 -24.30 -34.44 49.91
C LEU A 593 -24.90 -34.28 51.32
N PRO A 594 -24.11 -33.83 52.32
CA PRO A 594 -24.64 -33.50 53.64
C PRO A 594 -25.67 -32.37 53.50
N LYS A 595 -26.87 -32.60 54.05
CA LYS A 595 -28.01 -31.67 54.01
C LYS A 595 -27.70 -30.44 54.88
N ASN A 596 -27.09 -29.39 54.32
CA ASN A 596 -27.13 -27.97 54.76
C ASN A 596 -25.99 -27.17 54.10
N LEU A 597 -26.12 -26.82 52.81
CA LEU A 597 -25.10 -26.03 52.10
C LEU A 597 -25.58 -24.64 51.65
N ILE A 598 -26.88 -24.32 51.78
CA ILE A 598 -27.39 -23.01 51.38
C ILE A 598 -27.20 -22.04 52.55
N ILE A 599 -26.03 -21.41 52.59
CA ILE A 599 -25.72 -20.32 53.51
C ILE A 599 -26.41 -19.06 52.96
N PRO A 600 -27.19 -18.32 53.77
CA PRO A 600 -27.80 -17.08 53.32
C PRO A 600 -26.72 -16.07 52.93
N LYS A 601 -26.84 -15.50 51.73
CA LYS A 601 -25.91 -14.50 51.22
C LYS A 601 -25.94 -13.26 52.12
N THR A 602 -24.77 -12.86 52.63
CA THR A 602 -24.64 -11.67 53.50
C THR A 602 -24.56 -10.40 52.66
N THR A 603 -24.85 -9.26 53.29
CA THR A 603 -24.70 -7.95 52.63
C THR A 603 -23.23 -7.64 52.39
N GLU A 604 -22.87 -7.39 51.14
CA GLU A 604 -21.53 -7.01 50.71
C GLU A 604 -21.39 -5.47 50.70
N ARG A 605 -20.21 -4.93 51.04
CA ARG A 605 -19.90 -3.49 50.93
C ARG A 605 -18.74 -3.33 49.96
N ILE A 606 -19.01 -2.79 48.78
CA ILE A 606 -18.04 -2.61 47.70
C ILE A 606 -17.77 -1.11 47.52
N LEU A 607 -16.51 -0.72 47.43
CA LEU A 607 -16.07 0.65 47.19
C LEU A 607 -15.49 0.77 45.77
N PHE A 608 -16.04 1.67 44.96
CA PHE A 608 -15.45 2.06 43.68
C PHE A 608 -14.62 3.33 43.87
N CYS A 609 -13.36 3.27 43.45
CA CYS A 609 -12.43 4.40 43.51
C CYS A 609 -12.14 4.90 42.09
N GLY A 610 -12.54 6.14 41.78
CA GLY A 610 -12.42 6.72 40.45
C GLY A 610 -13.72 6.62 39.65
N TRP A 611 -13.83 7.43 38.59
CA TRP A 611 -14.96 7.40 37.68
C TRP A 611 -14.53 6.72 36.38
N ARG A 612 -14.91 5.44 36.24
CA ARG A 612 -14.68 4.66 35.03
C ARG A 612 -15.70 5.07 33.96
N ARG A 613 -15.32 4.95 32.68
CA ARG A 613 -16.31 4.97 31.58
C ARG A 613 -17.27 3.79 31.76
N ASP A 614 -18.54 4.00 31.49
CA ASP A 614 -19.58 2.95 31.52
C ASP A 614 -19.65 2.24 32.88
N MET A 615 -19.44 3.01 33.96
CA MET A 615 -19.52 2.51 35.33
C MET A 615 -20.93 2.01 35.68
N GLU A 616 -21.95 2.51 35.00
CA GLU A 616 -23.32 1.99 35.07
C GLU A 616 -23.41 0.49 34.75
N ASP A 617 -22.68 0.01 33.75
CA ASP A 617 -22.65 -1.42 33.42
C ASP A 617 -22.06 -2.25 34.54
N MET A 618 -21.00 -1.75 35.18
CA MET A 618 -20.42 -2.39 36.36
C MET A 618 -21.40 -2.43 37.54
N ILE A 619 -22.17 -1.37 37.74
CA ILE A 619 -23.20 -1.32 38.79
C ILE A 619 -24.30 -2.34 38.48
N LEU A 620 -24.74 -2.44 37.23
CA LEU A 620 -25.74 -3.41 36.78
C LEU A 620 -25.27 -4.86 36.95
N VAL A 621 -23.97 -5.14 36.80
CA VAL A 621 -23.40 -6.49 37.02
C VAL A 621 -23.34 -6.86 38.51
N ILE A 622 -23.27 -5.88 39.42
CA ILE A 622 -23.26 -6.11 40.87
C ILE A 622 -24.68 -6.32 41.42
N LEU A 623 -25.65 -5.57 40.89
CA LEU A 623 -27.07 -5.64 41.26
C LEU A 623 -27.69 -6.97 40.83
#